data_AF-A0A522Z3S5-F1
#
_entry.id   AF-A0A522Z3S5-F1
#
_cell.length_a   1.000
_cell.length_b   1.000
_cell.length_c   1.000
_cell.angle_alpha   90.00
_cell.angle_beta   90.00
_cell.angle_gamma   90.00
#
_symmetry.space_group_name_H-M   'P 1'
#
loop_
_entity.id
_entity.type
_entity.pdbx_description
1 polymer ?
#
loop_
_entity_poly.entity_id
_entity_poly.type
_entity_poly.pdbx_seq_one_letter_code
_entity_poly.pdbx_strand_id
1 'polypeptide(L)'
;MGEQKSRAKLIASGLIPFSFLVVMLVFILSSGSSLINLGIPLPELTIEKINFVKSEILVTVRNTGPIPVDVAVADVNDRIQPAAIEPDKHLERFETAVVKIPFSWNKGEPYKIGLTTQEGIRFEKSVDAAALALEPNSDTMGLLLLIGTYVGVIPILIGLMWLPFIKKISNQKYIFFLALTVGLLLFLGIDAIVEALEVSSENLAGVFHGPLLIATVVLISLFGLYYAGEKLTKKSSLTKLANPYSVALMVSIGIGLHNLGEGLAIGAAIGLGQVALSTFLIIGFALHNTTEGIAIAAPVAKEKTFIRKIIGLGLIAGVPAIFGTWVGGFAYSPFTSIVFLAIGAGAIFQVVIVISKWLREYDRSFTSTPVVAGIAIGMLIMYLTGMLV
;
A
#
# COMPACT_ATOMS: atom_id res chain seq x y z
N MET A 1 -22.69 -20.11 -44.80
CA MET A 1 -21.65 -19.22 -45.36
C MET A 1 -21.70 -17.77 -44.83
N GLY A 2 -22.84 -17.22 -44.38
CA GLY A 2 -22.92 -15.85 -43.84
C GLY A 2 -22.29 -15.64 -42.46
N GLU A 3 -22.49 -16.56 -41.51
CA GLU A 3 -21.93 -16.46 -40.14
C GLU A 3 -20.41 -16.60 -40.09
N GLN A 4 -19.81 -17.48 -40.90
CA GLN A 4 -18.36 -17.61 -41.00
C GLN A 4 -17.69 -16.35 -41.56
N LYS A 5 -18.31 -15.69 -42.56
CA LYS A 5 -17.84 -14.40 -43.08
C LYS A 5 -17.96 -13.28 -42.04
N SER A 6 -18.98 -13.32 -41.18
CA SER A 6 -19.15 -12.36 -40.08
C SER A 6 -18.07 -12.51 -39.00
N ARG A 7 -17.81 -13.74 -38.52
CA ARG A 7 -16.71 -14.01 -37.57
C ARG A 7 -15.34 -13.66 -38.15
N ALA A 8 -15.10 -13.96 -39.42
CA ALA A 8 -13.85 -13.61 -40.09
C ALA A 8 -13.64 -12.08 -40.19
N LYS A 9 -14.70 -11.32 -40.51
CA LYS A 9 -14.64 -9.84 -40.49
C LYS A 9 -14.38 -9.29 -39.09
N LEU A 10 -14.98 -9.89 -38.07
CA LEU A 10 -14.83 -9.46 -36.68
C LEU A 10 -13.41 -9.74 -36.15
N ILE A 11 -12.87 -10.93 -36.44
CA ILE A 11 -11.48 -11.28 -36.13
C ILE A 11 -10.51 -10.39 -36.91
N ALA A 12 -10.74 -10.18 -38.21
CA ALA A 12 -9.91 -9.30 -39.03
C ALA A 12 -9.94 -7.85 -38.50
N SER A 13 -11.10 -7.34 -38.09
CA SER A 13 -11.19 -5.99 -37.50
C SER A 13 -10.45 -5.84 -36.18
N GLY A 14 -10.23 -6.92 -35.42
CA GLY A 14 -9.37 -6.91 -34.23
C GLY A 14 -7.87 -7.06 -34.55
N LEU A 15 -7.53 -7.89 -35.55
CA LEU A 15 -6.14 -8.16 -35.92
C LEU A 15 -5.50 -7.04 -36.75
N ILE A 16 -6.28 -6.34 -37.58
CA ILE A 16 -5.76 -5.27 -38.45
C ILE A 16 -5.10 -4.14 -37.63
N PRO A 17 -5.75 -3.53 -36.62
CA PRO A 17 -5.10 -2.51 -35.78
C PRO A 17 -3.83 -3.01 -35.09
N PHE A 18 -3.83 -4.26 -34.62
CA PHE A 18 -2.66 -4.87 -33.97
C PHE A 18 -1.50 -5.08 -34.96
N SER A 19 -1.82 -5.45 -36.19
CA SER A 19 -0.84 -5.59 -37.27
C SER A 19 -0.21 -4.24 -37.61
N PHE A 20 -1.02 -3.18 -37.72
CA PHE A 20 -0.51 -1.82 -37.92
C PHE A 20 0.33 -1.34 -36.73
N LEU A 21 -0.04 -1.68 -35.50
CA LEU A 21 0.76 -1.40 -34.30
C LEU A 21 2.13 -2.09 -34.35
N VAL A 22 2.17 -3.38 -34.72
CA VAL A 22 3.43 -4.12 -34.89
C VAL A 22 4.30 -3.50 -35.99
N VAL A 23 3.71 -3.15 -37.15
CA VAL A 23 4.43 -2.47 -38.23
C VAL A 23 4.99 -1.13 -37.77
N MET A 24 4.19 -0.33 -37.06
CA MET A 24 4.63 0.95 -36.49
C MET A 24 5.78 0.76 -35.49
N LEU A 25 5.68 -0.22 -34.59
CA LEU A 25 6.75 -0.54 -33.63
C LEU A 25 8.04 -0.97 -34.35
N VAL A 26 7.95 -1.86 -35.34
CA VAL A 26 9.11 -2.27 -36.14
C VAL A 26 9.73 -1.08 -36.88
N PHE A 27 8.92 -0.20 -37.45
CA PHE A 27 9.40 1.01 -38.11
C PHE A 27 10.12 1.94 -37.14
N ILE A 28 9.53 2.22 -35.96
CA ILE A 28 10.12 3.08 -34.92
C ILE A 28 11.44 2.49 -34.41
N LEU A 29 11.49 1.19 -34.13
CA LEU A 29 12.68 0.52 -33.59
C LEU A 29 13.80 0.31 -34.62
N SER A 30 13.49 0.37 -35.92
CA SER A 30 14.47 0.27 -37.00
C SER A 30 14.80 1.64 -37.59
N SER A 31 14.18 1.99 -38.71
CA SER A 31 14.48 3.20 -39.49
C SER A 31 14.07 4.50 -38.77
N GLY A 32 12.99 4.46 -37.99
CA GLY A 32 12.48 5.61 -37.24
C GLY A 32 13.30 5.97 -36.00
N SER A 33 14.21 5.10 -35.54
CA SER A 33 15.05 5.36 -34.37
C SER A 33 15.92 6.61 -34.55
N SER A 34 16.40 6.83 -35.78
CA SER A 34 17.17 8.02 -36.18
C SER A 34 16.38 9.33 -36.10
N LEU A 35 15.05 9.28 -36.26
CA LEU A 35 14.15 10.44 -36.15
C LEU A 35 13.88 10.83 -34.68
N ILE A 36 14.15 9.93 -33.74
CA ILE A 36 13.83 10.06 -32.31
C ILE A 36 15.11 10.14 -31.45
N ASN A 37 16.28 10.18 -32.09
CA ASN A 37 17.57 10.27 -31.40
C ASN A 37 17.81 11.70 -30.87
N LEU A 38 17.07 12.06 -29.82
CA LEU A 38 16.95 13.41 -29.24
C LEU A 38 18.04 13.72 -28.19
N GLY A 39 18.98 12.80 -27.95
CA GLY A 39 20.05 13.00 -26.98
C GLY A 39 20.79 11.71 -26.63
N ILE A 40 21.81 11.84 -25.79
CA ILE A 40 22.57 10.70 -25.26
C ILE A 40 21.86 10.25 -23.97
N PRO A 41 21.46 8.97 -23.86
CA PRO A 41 20.91 8.45 -22.62
C PRO A 41 21.92 8.59 -21.48
N LEU A 42 21.45 9.01 -20.31
CA LEU A 42 22.27 9.09 -19.10
C LEU A 42 22.24 7.74 -18.35
N PRO A 43 23.32 7.38 -17.65
CA PRO A 43 23.29 6.24 -16.75
C PRO A 43 22.34 6.52 -15.59
N GLU A 44 21.73 5.47 -15.04
CA GLU A 44 20.84 5.59 -13.91
C GLU A 44 21.00 4.36 -13.00
N LEU A 45 21.39 4.60 -11.76
CA LEU A 45 21.51 3.57 -10.74
C LEU A 45 20.56 3.87 -9.58
N THR A 46 19.81 2.85 -9.16
CA THR A 46 19.00 2.92 -7.95
C THR A 46 19.66 2.11 -6.84
N ILE A 47 19.89 2.72 -5.67
CA ILE A 47 20.26 2.02 -4.44
C ILE A 47 18.98 1.47 -3.80
N GLU A 48 18.75 0.17 -3.95
CA GLU A 48 17.51 -0.49 -3.51
C GLU A 48 17.51 -0.75 -1.99
N LYS A 49 18.64 -1.20 -1.45
CA LYS A 49 18.73 -1.64 -0.05
C LYS A 49 20.10 -1.35 0.55
N ILE A 50 20.13 -0.93 1.81
CA ILE A 50 21.35 -0.74 2.60
C ILE A 50 21.21 -1.60 3.85
N ASN A 51 22.09 -2.58 4.04
CA ASN A 51 22.14 -3.42 5.23
C ASN A 51 23.44 -3.17 5.99
N PHE A 52 23.30 -2.92 7.28
CA PHE A 52 24.42 -2.77 8.19
C PHE A 52 24.72 -4.12 8.84
N VAL A 53 25.94 -4.65 8.64
CA VAL A 53 26.33 -5.98 9.13
C VAL A 53 27.72 -5.92 9.73
N LYS A 54 27.85 -6.12 11.05
CA LYS A 54 29.14 -6.11 11.76
C LYS A 54 29.98 -4.87 11.44
N SER A 55 31.07 -5.02 10.66
CA SER A 55 31.98 -3.95 10.24
C SER A 55 31.90 -3.69 8.72
N GLU A 56 30.75 -3.95 8.12
CA GLU A 56 30.48 -3.78 6.69
C GLU A 56 29.10 -3.16 6.46
N ILE A 57 28.97 -2.43 5.36
CA ILE A 57 27.70 -1.95 4.81
C ILE A 57 27.50 -2.65 3.46
N LEU A 58 26.40 -3.38 3.33
CA LEU A 58 26.02 -4.09 2.11
C LEU A 58 24.96 -3.27 1.38
N VAL A 59 25.27 -2.84 0.16
CA VAL A 59 24.41 -1.97 -0.65
C VAL A 59 23.95 -2.74 -1.88
N THR A 60 22.65 -3.00 -1.98
CA THR A 60 22.05 -3.57 -3.20
C THR A 60 21.74 -2.44 -4.17
N VAL A 61 22.29 -2.54 -5.37
CA VAL A 61 22.12 -1.55 -6.44
C VAL A 61 21.53 -2.22 -7.68
N ARG A 62 20.69 -1.49 -8.43
CA ARG A 62 20.13 -1.90 -9.72
C ARG A 62 20.42 -0.84 -10.79
N ASN A 63 20.80 -1.29 -11.99
CA ASN A 63 20.78 -0.43 -13.16
C ASN A 63 19.34 -0.23 -13.65
N THR A 64 18.77 0.94 -13.42
CA THR A 64 17.43 1.33 -13.90
C THR A 64 17.47 2.08 -15.23
N GLY A 65 18.68 2.46 -15.67
CA GLY A 65 18.90 3.25 -16.86
C GLY A 65 18.74 2.45 -18.15
N PRO A 66 18.70 3.14 -19.30
CA PRO A 66 18.61 2.52 -20.61
C PRO A 66 19.95 1.97 -21.14
N ILE A 67 21.07 2.29 -20.49
CA ILE A 67 22.44 1.89 -20.89
C ILE A 67 23.14 1.08 -19.79
N PRO A 68 24.15 0.26 -20.13
CA PRO A 68 25.00 -0.40 -19.15
C PRO A 68 25.77 0.61 -18.29
N VAL A 69 26.08 0.25 -17.05
CA VAL A 69 26.79 1.12 -16.09
C VAL A 69 27.88 0.36 -15.35
N ASP A 70 29.06 0.95 -15.26
CA ASP A 70 30.17 0.46 -14.43
C ASP A 70 30.26 1.23 -13.12
N VAL A 71 30.07 0.54 -11.99
CA VAL A 71 30.25 1.12 -10.65
C VAL A 71 31.75 1.15 -10.32
N ALA A 72 32.29 2.34 -10.05
CA ALA A 72 33.73 2.54 -9.86
C ALA A 72 34.13 2.76 -8.40
N VAL A 73 33.39 3.59 -7.67
CA VAL A 73 33.74 4.02 -6.32
C VAL A 73 32.52 4.01 -5.41
N ALA A 74 32.70 3.62 -4.15
CA ALA A 74 31.71 3.78 -3.10
C ALA A 74 32.23 4.76 -2.03
N ASP A 75 31.34 5.54 -1.44
CA ASP A 75 31.64 6.45 -0.35
C ASP A 75 30.59 6.38 0.76
N VAL A 76 31.04 6.67 1.99
CA VAL A 76 30.19 6.75 3.19
C VAL A 76 30.42 8.11 3.82
N ASN A 77 29.39 8.94 3.90
CA ASN A 77 29.46 10.34 4.34
C ASN A 77 30.55 11.11 3.58
N ASP A 78 30.55 10.98 2.25
CA ASP A 78 31.50 11.60 1.31
C ASP A 78 32.96 11.17 1.49
N ARG A 79 33.21 10.10 2.27
CA ARG A 79 34.52 9.48 2.43
C ARG A 79 34.61 8.23 1.57
N ILE A 80 35.48 8.27 0.57
CA ILE A 80 35.75 7.14 -0.31
C ILE A 80 36.21 5.93 0.50
N GLN A 81 35.60 4.78 0.25
CA GLN A 81 35.96 3.50 0.84
C GLN A 81 36.33 2.50 -0.25
N PRO A 82 37.28 1.59 0.01
CA PRO A 82 37.42 0.42 -0.85
C PRO A 82 36.12 -0.38 -0.77
N ALA A 83 35.63 -0.89 -1.89
CA ALA A 83 34.43 -1.72 -1.92
C ALA A 83 34.59 -2.89 -2.89
N ALA A 84 34.05 -4.05 -2.51
CA ALA A 84 33.93 -5.19 -3.41
C ALA A 84 32.53 -5.18 -4.04
N ILE A 85 32.43 -5.50 -5.33
CA ILE A 85 31.16 -5.50 -6.06
C ILE A 85 30.94 -6.90 -6.62
N GLU A 86 29.81 -7.50 -6.27
CA GLU A 86 29.45 -8.87 -6.68
C GLU A 86 28.07 -8.85 -7.40
N PRO A 87 27.89 -9.60 -8.50
CA PRO A 87 28.86 -10.51 -9.12
C PRO A 87 29.90 -9.81 -10.02
N ASP A 88 29.56 -8.67 -10.60
CA ASP A 88 30.42 -7.86 -11.46
C ASP A 88 30.14 -6.37 -11.22
N LYS A 89 31.12 -5.51 -11.50
CA LYS A 89 30.99 -4.05 -11.45
C LYS A 89 30.25 -3.49 -12.67
N HIS A 90 30.25 -4.23 -13.78
CA HIS A 90 29.50 -3.91 -14.99
C HIS A 90 28.07 -4.42 -14.84
N LEU A 91 27.09 -3.52 -14.95
CA LEU A 91 25.68 -3.83 -14.81
C LEU A 91 24.95 -3.55 -16.12
N GLU A 92 24.46 -4.61 -16.76
CA GLU A 92 23.49 -4.48 -17.84
C GLU A 92 22.16 -3.93 -17.31
N ARG A 93 21.30 -3.50 -18.23
CA ARG A 93 20.00 -2.94 -17.85
C ARG A 93 19.20 -3.94 -17.02
N PHE A 94 18.72 -3.49 -15.86
CA PHE A 94 17.98 -4.24 -14.84
C PHE A 94 18.77 -5.25 -14.01
N GLU A 95 20.06 -5.40 -14.27
CA GLU A 95 20.91 -6.22 -13.42
C GLU A 95 21.13 -5.58 -12.05
N THR A 96 21.40 -6.43 -11.07
CA THR A 96 21.65 -6.04 -9.68
C THR A 96 23.01 -6.52 -9.23
N ALA A 97 23.70 -5.70 -8.46
CA ALA A 97 24.90 -6.08 -7.72
C ALA A 97 24.78 -5.72 -6.23
N VAL A 98 25.64 -6.33 -5.44
CA VAL A 98 25.86 -5.99 -4.03
C VAL A 98 27.24 -5.36 -3.91
N VAL A 99 27.27 -4.10 -3.47
CA VAL A 99 28.48 -3.36 -3.13
C VAL A 99 28.74 -3.56 -1.63
N LYS A 100 29.83 -4.24 -1.29
CA LYS A 100 30.27 -4.51 0.08
C LYS A 100 31.31 -3.48 0.49
N ILE A 101 30.95 -2.62 1.43
CA ILE A 101 31.78 -1.50 1.89
C ILE A 101 32.28 -1.84 3.31
N PRO A 102 33.56 -2.23 3.52
CA PRO A 102 34.16 -2.32 4.85
C PRO A 102 34.09 -0.97 5.56
N PHE A 103 33.25 -0.87 6.59
CA PHE A 103 33.01 0.35 7.33
C PHE A 103 32.50 0.05 8.74
N SER A 104 33.12 0.67 9.75
CA SER A 104 32.65 0.57 11.13
C SER A 104 31.55 1.61 11.37
N TRP A 105 30.33 1.15 11.61
CA TRP A 105 29.15 1.98 11.81
C TRP A 105 28.61 1.84 13.23
N ASN A 106 27.86 2.84 13.68
CA ASN A 106 27.21 2.88 14.98
C ASN A 106 25.70 2.82 14.83
N LYS A 107 25.04 2.11 15.74
CA LYS A 107 23.58 1.99 15.76
C LYS A 107 22.93 3.36 16.04
N GLY A 108 21.93 3.71 15.24
CA GLY A 108 21.16 4.94 15.37
C GLY A 108 21.83 6.18 14.76
N GLU A 109 23.02 6.05 14.18
CA GLU A 109 23.64 7.15 13.44
C GLU A 109 23.11 7.23 12.00
N PRO A 110 22.92 8.45 11.47
CA PRO A 110 22.60 8.63 10.07
C PRO A 110 23.83 8.42 9.18
N TYR A 111 23.63 7.81 8.01
CA TYR A 111 24.66 7.64 7.00
C TYR A 111 24.13 8.00 5.62
N LYS A 112 24.99 8.64 4.82
CA LYS A 112 24.78 8.85 3.40
C LYS A 112 25.73 7.95 2.62
N ILE A 113 25.18 7.08 1.79
CA ILE A 113 25.93 6.13 0.99
C ILE A 113 25.91 6.58 -0.46
N GLY A 114 27.09 6.80 -1.05
CA GLY A 114 27.26 7.21 -2.43
C GLY A 114 27.91 6.12 -3.28
N LEU A 115 27.45 5.97 -4.51
CA LEU A 115 28.06 5.16 -5.55
C LEU A 115 28.35 6.04 -6.77
N THR A 116 29.60 6.05 -7.22
CA THR A 116 30.04 6.83 -8.37
C THR A 116 30.39 5.89 -9.53
N THR A 117 29.85 6.17 -10.71
CA THR A 117 30.13 5.40 -11.93
C THR A 117 31.51 5.73 -12.50
N GLN A 118 31.98 4.92 -13.44
CA GLN A 118 33.24 5.17 -14.13
C GLN A 118 33.26 6.51 -14.90
N GLU A 119 32.10 7.00 -15.32
CA GLU A 119 31.92 8.31 -15.97
C GLU A 119 31.86 9.48 -14.97
N GLY A 120 31.96 9.21 -13.67
CA GLY A 120 31.98 10.22 -12.62
C GLY A 120 30.59 10.72 -12.18
N ILE A 121 29.52 9.99 -12.52
CA ILE A 121 28.15 10.33 -12.08
C ILE A 121 27.90 9.65 -10.73
N ARG A 122 27.48 10.43 -9.73
CA ARG A 122 27.24 9.94 -8.38
C ARG A 122 25.75 9.80 -8.07
N PHE A 123 25.39 8.64 -7.53
CA PHE A 123 24.07 8.32 -6.99
C PHE A 123 24.19 8.11 -5.49
N GLU A 124 23.26 8.66 -4.71
CA GLU A 124 23.33 8.57 -3.25
C GLU A 124 21.98 8.17 -2.65
N LYS A 125 22.04 7.51 -1.49
CA LYS A 125 20.88 7.24 -0.64
C LYS A 125 21.24 7.46 0.82
N SER A 126 20.37 8.15 1.54
CA SER A 126 20.53 8.40 2.97
C SER A 126 19.79 7.35 3.79
N VAL A 127 20.34 7.03 4.96
CA VAL A 127 19.71 6.24 6.02
C VAL A 127 19.67 7.11 7.26
N ASP A 128 18.47 7.34 7.81
CA ASP A 128 18.31 8.24 8.95
C ASP A 128 18.83 7.64 10.27
N ALA A 129 18.76 6.33 10.40
CA ALA A 129 19.22 5.60 11.58
C ALA A 129 19.74 4.22 11.18
N ALA A 130 21.04 3.98 11.29
CA ALA A 130 21.59 2.65 11.03
C ALA A 130 21.12 1.63 12.07
N ALA A 131 20.67 0.48 11.61
CA ALA A 131 20.31 -0.63 12.46
C ALA A 131 20.63 -1.97 11.80
N LEU A 132 20.82 -2.99 12.66
CA LEU A 132 20.85 -4.37 12.20
C LEU A 132 19.46 -4.75 11.69
N ALA A 133 19.44 -5.51 10.60
CA ALA A 133 18.23 -6.16 10.15
C ALA A 133 17.63 -7.02 11.27
N LEU A 134 16.32 -7.00 11.40
CA LEU A 134 15.63 -7.83 12.38
C LEU A 134 15.73 -9.31 12.02
N GLU A 135 16.23 -10.11 12.95
CA GLU A 135 16.25 -11.56 12.81
C GLU A 135 14.95 -12.18 13.35
N PRO A 136 14.35 -13.14 12.63
CA PRO A 136 13.15 -13.83 13.09
C PRO A 136 13.50 -14.79 14.22
N ASN A 137 13.17 -14.41 15.45
CA ASN A 137 13.27 -15.25 16.65
C ASN A 137 12.03 -15.05 17.54
N SER A 138 11.89 -15.86 18.59
CA SER A 138 10.70 -15.82 19.46
C SER A 138 10.43 -14.45 20.06
N ASP A 139 11.49 -13.72 20.42
CA ASP A 139 11.39 -12.45 21.13
C ASP A 139 10.97 -11.34 20.16
N THR A 140 11.58 -11.28 18.97
CA THR A 140 11.23 -10.31 17.93
C THR A 140 9.84 -10.59 17.36
N MET A 141 9.48 -11.86 17.14
CA MET A 141 8.13 -12.25 16.73
C MET A 141 7.09 -11.87 17.79
N GLY A 142 7.39 -12.09 19.08
CA GLY A 142 6.53 -11.74 20.20
C GLY A 142 6.32 -10.22 20.32
N LEU A 143 7.39 -9.43 20.17
CA LEU A 143 7.33 -7.97 20.15
C LEU A 143 6.42 -7.46 19.02
N LEU A 144 6.65 -7.92 17.78
CA LEU A 144 5.86 -7.49 16.63
C LEU A 144 4.40 -7.93 16.74
N LEU A 145 4.13 -9.12 17.28
CA LEU A 145 2.77 -9.56 17.60
C LEU A 145 2.08 -8.61 18.59
N LEU A 146 2.79 -8.22 19.66
CA LEU A 146 2.26 -7.31 20.66
C LEU A 146 1.91 -5.96 20.02
N ILE A 147 2.83 -5.40 19.22
CA ILE A 147 2.65 -4.15 18.50
C ILE A 147 1.46 -4.23 17.55
N GLY A 148 1.40 -5.24 16.68
CA GLY A 148 0.27 -5.43 15.77
C GLY A 148 -1.07 -5.60 16.50
N THR A 149 -1.06 -6.20 17.70
CA THR A 149 -2.25 -6.31 18.56
C THR A 149 -2.67 -4.94 19.12
N TYR A 150 -1.71 -4.12 19.58
CA TYR A 150 -1.96 -2.77 20.10
C TYR A 150 -2.42 -1.77 19.05
N VAL A 151 -1.99 -1.97 17.80
CA VAL A 151 -2.32 -1.06 16.70
C VAL A 151 -3.59 -1.49 15.96
N GLY A 152 -3.74 -2.78 15.67
CA GLY A 152 -4.89 -3.29 14.91
C GLY A 152 -6.03 -3.75 15.81
N VAL A 153 -5.79 -4.80 16.60
CA VAL A 153 -6.87 -5.54 17.29
C VAL A 153 -7.55 -4.71 18.39
N ILE A 154 -6.76 -4.14 19.32
CA ILE A 154 -7.30 -3.43 20.48
C ILE A 154 -8.11 -2.18 20.05
N PRO A 155 -7.57 -1.29 19.20
CA PRO A 155 -8.27 -0.08 18.80
C PRO A 155 -9.59 -0.36 18.06
N ILE A 156 -9.60 -1.32 17.14
CA ILE A 156 -10.83 -1.69 16.43
C ILE A 156 -11.89 -2.21 17.40
N LEU A 157 -11.50 -3.06 18.36
CA LEU A 157 -12.43 -3.54 19.39
C LEU A 157 -12.95 -2.39 20.28
N ILE A 158 -12.12 -1.40 20.60
CA ILE A 158 -12.55 -0.17 21.30
C ILE A 158 -13.57 0.60 20.46
N GLY A 159 -13.31 0.77 19.16
CA GLY A 159 -14.25 1.42 18.24
C GLY A 159 -15.60 0.69 18.18
N LEU A 160 -15.60 -0.65 18.19
CA LEU A 160 -16.81 -1.46 18.24
C LEU A 160 -17.62 -1.29 19.54
N MET A 161 -17.00 -0.80 20.63
CA MET A 161 -17.72 -0.49 21.87
C MET A 161 -18.71 0.68 21.72
N TRP A 162 -18.66 1.42 20.60
CA TRP A 162 -19.67 2.43 20.26
C TRP A 162 -21.00 1.82 19.79
N LEU A 163 -21.05 0.52 19.49
CA LEU A 163 -22.24 -0.16 19.00
C LEU A 163 -23.50 0.02 19.87
N PRO A 164 -23.47 -0.09 21.22
CA PRO A 164 -24.64 0.11 22.07
C PRO A 164 -25.20 1.53 21.99
N PHE A 165 -24.32 2.51 21.76
CA PHE A 165 -24.73 3.90 21.55
C PHE A 165 -25.43 4.05 20.19
N ILE A 166 -24.82 3.57 19.10
CA ILE A 166 -25.38 3.64 17.74
C ILE A 166 -26.72 2.88 17.65
N LYS A 167 -26.92 1.83 18.46
CA LYS A 167 -28.20 1.10 18.55
C LYS A 167 -29.37 1.96 19.03
N LYS A 168 -29.11 2.98 19.86
CA LYS A 168 -30.15 3.77 20.55
C LYS A 168 -30.48 5.10 19.88
N ILE A 169 -29.73 5.52 18.86
CA ILE A 169 -29.93 6.83 18.21
C ILE A 169 -31.10 6.81 17.20
N SER A 170 -31.64 8.01 16.92
CA SER A 170 -32.70 8.21 15.93
C SER A 170 -32.24 7.88 14.50
N ASN A 171 -33.19 7.69 13.58
CA ASN A 171 -32.88 7.34 12.19
C ASN A 171 -32.01 8.41 11.50
N GLN A 172 -32.27 9.70 11.73
CA GLN A 172 -31.45 10.78 11.17
C GLN A 172 -30.01 10.74 11.68
N LYS A 173 -29.81 10.46 12.97
CA LYS A 173 -28.48 10.28 13.55
C LYS A 173 -27.80 9.02 12.99
N TYR A 174 -28.54 7.94 12.78
CA TYR A 174 -28.01 6.74 12.14
C TYR A 174 -27.51 7.00 10.71
N ILE A 175 -28.28 7.73 9.90
CA ILE A 175 -27.87 8.17 8.56
C ILE A 175 -26.60 9.03 8.65
N PHE A 176 -26.54 9.96 9.60
CA PHE A 176 -25.32 10.74 9.86
C PHE A 176 -24.11 9.84 10.18
N PHE A 177 -24.23 8.85 11.05
CA PHE A 177 -23.12 7.94 11.38
C PHE A 177 -22.69 7.04 10.21
N LEU A 178 -23.64 6.63 9.36
CA LEU A 178 -23.34 5.88 8.15
C LEU A 178 -22.59 6.76 7.13
N ALA A 179 -22.99 8.03 6.99
CA ALA A 179 -22.29 9.00 6.17
C ALA A 179 -20.94 9.43 6.76
N LEU A 180 -20.84 9.54 8.08
CA LEU A 180 -19.58 9.71 8.82
C LEU A 180 -18.60 8.59 8.45
N THR A 181 -19.07 7.35 8.48
CA THR A 181 -18.29 6.18 8.08
C THR A 181 -17.77 6.30 6.64
N VAL A 182 -18.61 6.75 5.70
CA VAL A 182 -18.18 7.02 4.32
C VAL A 182 -17.06 8.07 4.26
N GLY A 183 -17.18 9.16 5.03
CA GLY A 183 -16.15 10.19 5.11
C GLY A 183 -14.84 9.68 5.70
N LEU A 184 -14.89 8.94 6.81
CA LEU A 184 -13.71 8.31 7.43
C LEU A 184 -12.99 7.39 6.43
N LEU A 185 -13.74 6.49 5.78
CA LEU A 185 -13.20 5.54 4.80
C LEU A 185 -12.68 6.20 3.52
N LEU A 186 -13.28 7.31 3.07
CA LEU A 186 -12.77 8.05 1.91
C LEU A 186 -11.39 8.65 2.19
N PHE A 187 -11.21 9.26 3.37
CA PHE A 187 -9.91 9.77 3.78
C PHE A 187 -8.88 8.65 3.84
N LEU A 188 -9.23 7.54 4.49
CA LEU A 188 -8.40 6.33 4.58
C LEU A 188 -7.91 5.81 3.23
N GLY A 189 -8.82 5.71 2.25
CA GLY A 189 -8.45 5.26 0.91
C GLY A 189 -7.49 6.22 0.20
N ILE A 190 -7.60 7.52 0.47
CA ILE A 190 -6.68 8.54 -0.06
C ILE A 190 -5.34 8.46 0.65
N ASP A 191 -5.35 8.36 1.97
CA ASP A 191 -4.15 8.26 2.82
C ASP A 191 -3.29 7.06 2.41
N ALA A 192 -3.89 5.88 2.24
CA ALA A 192 -3.21 4.69 1.75
C ALA A 192 -2.60 4.86 0.34
N ILE A 193 -3.20 5.69 -0.53
CA ILE A 193 -2.60 6.03 -1.83
C ILE A 193 -1.42 6.97 -1.66
N VAL A 194 -1.55 7.99 -0.81
CA VAL A 194 -0.48 8.97 -0.54
C VAL A 194 0.73 8.25 0.04
N GLU A 195 0.55 7.42 1.06
CA GLU A 195 1.60 6.59 1.64
C GLU A 195 2.28 5.70 0.59
N ALA A 196 1.50 5.05 -0.28
CA ALA A 196 2.06 4.24 -1.35
C ALA A 196 2.87 5.06 -2.36
N LEU A 197 2.46 6.31 -2.65
CA LEU A 197 3.19 7.23 -3.52
C LEU A 197 4.49 7.70 -2.87
N GLU A 198 4.50 7.97 -1.56
CA GLU A 198 5.70 8.33 -0.81
C GLU A 198 6.72 7.18 -0.84
N VAL A 199 6.29 5.96 -0.46
CA VAL A 199 7.12 4.75 -0.56
C VAL A 199 7.63 4.53 -1.98
N SER A 200 6.79 4.80 -2.99
CA SER A 200 7.20 4.73 -4.39
C SER A 200 8.29 5.74 -4.73
N SER A 201 8.18 6.98 -4.28
CA SER A 201 9.13 8.03 -4.63
C SER A 201 10.48 7.86 -3.94
N GLU A 202 10.48 7.35 -2.71
CA GLU A 202 11.68 7.27 -1.88
C GLU A 202 12.42 5.94 -2.01
N ASN A 203 11.68 4.86 -2.25
CA ASN A 203 12.20 3.50 -2.04
C ASN A 203 12.02 2.55 -3.22
N LEU A 204 11.18 2.87 -4.20
CA LEU A 204 10.97 2.01 -5.36
C LEU A 204 11.86 2.46 -6.54
N ALA A 205 12.55 1.50 -7.16
CA ALA A 205 13.30 1.74 -8.38
C ALA A 205 12.39 2.25 -9.52
N GLY A 206 12.84 3.28 -10.23
CA GLY A 206 12.03 4.00 -11.24
C GLY A 206 11.46 3.10 -12.35
N VAL A 207 12.15 2.00 -12.66
CA VAL A 207 11.70 0.96 -13.62
C VAL A 207 10.30 0.42 -13.34
N PHE A 208 9.87 0.38 -12.07
CA PHE A 208 8.59 -0.21 -11.69
C PHE A 208 7.39 0.73 -11.92
N HIS A 209 7.62 1.98 -12.30
CA HIS A 209 6.56 2.97 -12.56
C HIS A 209 5.53 3.03 -11.42
N GLY A 210 5.99 3.25 -10.19
CA GLY A 210 5.17 3.06 -9.00
C GLY A 210 3.80 3.76 -8.98
N PRO A 211 3.61 5.00 -9.47
CA PRO A 211 2.27 5.60 -9.58
C PRO A 211 1.30 4.79 -10.46
N LEU A 212 1.78 4.22 -11.58
CA LEU A 212 0.97 3.36 -12.44
C LEU A 212 0.70 2.00 -11.79
N LEU A 213 1.68 1.45 -11.07
CA LEU A 213 1.51 0.24 -10.28
C LEU A 213 0.40 0.43 -9.23
N ILE A 214 0.45 1.52 -8.46
CA ILE A 214 -0.55 1.88 -7.45
C ILE A 214 -1.93 1.96 -8.09
N ALA A 215 -2.09 2.79 -9.14
CA ALA A 215 -3.37 2.95 -9.82
C ALA A 215 -3.92 1.61 -10.33
N THR A 216 -3.05 0.78 -10.91
CA THR A 216 -3.43 -0.55 -11.42
C THR A 216 -3.91 -1.46 -10.30
N VAL A 217 -3.16 -1.56 -9.20
CA VAL A 217 -3.49 -2.43 -8.08
C VAL A 217 -4.75 -1.95 -7.34
N VAL A 218 -4.91 -0.64 -7.13
CA VAL A 218 -6.13 -0.05 -6.54
C VAL A 218 -7.35 -0.42 -7.38
N LEU A 219 -7.31 -0.23 -8.69
CA LEU A 219 -8.45 -0.52 -9.57
C LEU A 219 -8.76 -2.01 -9.64
N ILE A 220 -7.73 -2.86 -9.76
CA ILE A 220 -7.91 -4.32 -9.77
C ILE A 220 -8.50 -4.80 -8.45
N SER A 221 -7.99 -4.31 -7.31
CA SER A 221 -8.50 -4.63 -5.98
C SER A 221 -9.96 -4.18 -5.83
N LEU A 222 -10.25 -2.92 -6.15
CA LEU A 222 -11.59 -2.33 -6.12
C LEU A 222 -12.59 -3.17 -6.91
N PHE A 223 -12.34 -3.40 -8.20
CA PHE A 223 -13.28 -4.12 -9.06
C PHE A 223 -13.31 -5.61 -8.78
N GLY A 224 -12.18 -6.21 -8.41
CA GLY A 224 -12.08 -7.62 -8.05
C GLY A 224 -12.91 -7.95 -6.81
N LEU A 225 -12.74 -7.15 -5.74
CA LEU A 225 -13.51 -7.29 -4.51
C LEU A 225 -14.98 -6.94 -4.72
N TYR A 226 -15.28 -5.90 -5.51
CA TYR A 226 -16.65 -5.54 -5.83
C TYR A 226 -17.37 -6.68 -6.58
N TYR A 227 -16.73 -7.27 -7.59
CA TYR A 227 -17.23 -8.42 -8.33
C TYR A 227 -17.41 -9.65 -7.44
N ALA A 228 -16.42 -9.95 -6.58
CA ALA A 228 -16.50 -11.06 -5.63
C ALA A 228 -17.68 -10.88 -4.66
N GLY A 229 -17.86 -9.67 -4.12
CA GLY A 229 -18.97 -9.32 -3.24
C GLY A 229 -20.34 -9.50 -3.90
N GLU A 230 -20.51 -9.05 -5.15
CA GLU A 230 -21.75 -9.27 -5.92
C GLU A 230 -22.02 -10.77 -6.18
N LYS A 231 -20.98 -11.56 -6.46
CA LYS A 231 -21.13 -12.99 -6.75
C LYS A 231 -21.51 -13.78 -5.50
N LEU A 232 -20.92 -13.43 -4.35
CA LEU A 232 -21.24 -14.04 -3.06
C LEU A 232 -22.68 -13.73 -2.63
N THR A 233 -23.15 -12.49 -2.85
CA THR A 233 -24.52 -12.08 -2.52
C THR A 233 -25.56 -12.70 -3.46
N LYS A 234 -25.28 -12.86 -4.77
CA LYS A 234 -26.18 -13.52 -5.72
C LYS A 234 -26.40 -15.01 -5.47
N LYS A 235 -25.39 -15.73 -4.93
CA LYS A 235 -25.48 -17.18 -4.66
C LYS A 235 -26.31 -17.50 -3.41
N SER A 236 -26.49 -16.52 -2.53
CA SER A 236 -27.43 -16.57 -1.40
C SER A 236 -28.80 -16.10 -1.89
N SER A 237 -29.70 -17.03 -2.22
CA SER A 237 -31.08 -16.78 -2.65
C SER A 237 -32.00 -16.24 -1.53
N LEU A 238 -31.50 -15.34 -0.68
CA LEU A 238 -32.21 -14.74 0.44
C LEU A 238 -32.17 -13.21 0.33
N THR A 239 -33.21 -12.69 -0.35
CA THR A 239 -33.75 -11.31 -0.26
C THR A 239 -32.86 -10.13 -0.68
N LYS A 240 -33.51 -9.15 -1.32
CA LYS A 240 -32.99 -7.91 -1.93
C LYS A 240 -32.28 -6.92 -0.99
N LEU A 241 -31.95 -7.29 0.25
CA LEU A 241 -31.12 -6.47 1.13
C LEU A 241 -29.79 -7.19 1.33
N ALA A 242 -28.67 -6.51 1.10
CA ALA A 242 -27.41 -6.97 1.67
C ALA A 242 -27.62 -7.11 3.19
N ASN A 243 -27.48 -8.33 3.72
CA ASN A 243 -27.58 -8.57 5.16
C ASN A 243 -26.63 -7.58 5.88
N PRO A 244 -27.10 -6.80 6.88
CA PRO A 244 -26.27 -5.83 7.61
C PRO A 244 -24.95 -6.43 8.11
N TYR A 245 -24.97 -7.69 8.57
CA TYR A 245 -23.78 -8.45 8.91
C TYR A 245 -22.84 -8.69 7.72
N SER A 246 -23.36 -9.02 6.54
CA SER A 246 -22.55 -9.18 5.33
C SER A 246 -21.88 -7.87 4.93
N VAL A 247 -22.56 -6.73 5.08
CA VAL A 247 -21.94 -5.43 4.86
C VAL A 247 -20.82 -5.19 5.86
N ALA A 248 -21.08 -5.44 7.15
CA ALA A 248 -20.06 -5.31 8.18
C ALA A 248 -18.85 -6.24 7.97
N LEU A 249 -19.08 -7.44 7.44
CA LEU A 249 -18.03 -8.39 7.09
C LEU A 249 -17.18 -7.86 5.92
N MET A 250 -17.81 -7.33 4.86
CA MET A 250 -17.09 -6.68 3.76
C MET A 250 -16.27 -5.48 4.26
N VAL A 251 -16.85 -4.67 5.13
CA VAL A 251 -16.16 -3.54 5.78
C VAL A 251 -14.96 -4.03 6.59
N SER A 252 -15.14 -5.06 7.41
CA SER A 252 -14.06 -5.63 8.24
C SER A 252 -12.94 -6.25 7.40
N ILE A 253 -13.26 -6.89 6.27
CA ILE A 253 -12.26 -7.42 5.34
C ILE A 253 -11.50 -6.29 4.66
N GLY A 254 -12.20 -5.25 4.20
CA GLY A 254 -11.57 -4.09 3.56
C GLY A 254 -10.62 -3.36 4.49
N ILE A 255 -11.06 -3.10 5.72
CA ILE A 255 -10.22 -2.57 6.79
C ILE A 255 -9.06 -3.52 7.08
N GLY A 256 -9.30 -4.82 7.26
CA GLY A 256 -8.21 -5.78 7.49
C GLY A 256 -7.13 -5.79 6.41
N LEU A 257 -7.49 -5.64 5.14
CA LEU A 257 -6.50 -5.52 4.07
C LEU A 257 -5.70 -4.21 4.14
N HIS A 258 -6.30 -3.13 4.65
CA HIS A 258 -5.61 -1.88 4.90
C HIS A 258 -4.67 -1.97 6.12
N ASN A 259 -5.13 -2.51 7.25
CA ASN A 259 -4.29 -2.62 8.45
C ASN A 259 -3.14 -3.61 8.26
N LEU A 260 -3.23 -4.53 7.30
CA LEU A 260 -2.07 -5.31 6.83
C LEU A 260 -0.94 -4.40 6.30
N GLY A 261 -1.30 -3.37 5.52
CA GLY A 261 -0.37 -2.36 5.01
C GLY A 261 0.21 -1.48 6.11
N GLU A 262 -0.61 -1.02 7.06
CA GLU A 262 -0.15 -0.29 8.26
C GLU A 262 0.85 -1.10 9.07
N GLY A 263 0.52 -2.38 9.33
CA GLY A 263 1.42 -3.29 10.03
C GLY A 263 2.73 -3.44 9.29
N LEU A 264 2.71 -3.52 7.96
CA LEU A 264 3.91 -3.59 7.13
C LEU A 264 4.78 -2.34 7.28
N ALA A 265 4.20 -1.15 7.27
CA ALA A 265 4.91 0.11 7.46
C ALA A 265 5.56 0.19 8.86
N ILE A 266 4.82 -0.17 9.92
CA ILE A 266 5.37 -0.24 11.29
C ILE A 266 6.50 -1.26 11.36
N GLY A 267 6.28 -2.47 10.85
CA GLY A 267 7.28 -3.53 10.82
C GLY A 267 8.55 -3.07 10.12
N ALA A 268 8.42 -2.40 8.97
CA ALA A 268 9.53 -1.86 8.20
C ALA A 268 10.29 -0.78 8.97
N ALA A 269 9.60 0.19 9.57
CA ALA A 269 10.23 1.25 10.36
C ALA A 269 11.03 0.68 11.54
N ILE A 270 10.49 -0.32 12.24
CA ILE A 270 11.20 -1.05 13.31
C ILE A 270 12.39 -1.83 12.71
N GLY A 271 12.17 -2.51 11.58
CA GLY A 271 13.15 -3.23 10.74
C GLY A 271 14.38 -2.39 10.39
N LEU A 272 14.14 -1.13 10.06
CA LEU A 272 15.13 -0.14 9.66
C LEU A 272 15.68 0.66 10.85
N GLY A 273 15.23 0.39 12.08
CA GLY A 273 15.69 1.08 13.28
C GLY A 273 15.19 2.53 13.43
N GLN A 274 14.17 2.93 12.68
CA GLN A 274 13.58 4.26 12.72
C GLN A 274 12.63 4.38 13.94
N VAL A 275 13.20 4.57 15.13
CA VAL A 275 12.44 4.60 16.41
C VAL A 275 11.38 5.71 16.42
N ALA A 276 11.73 6.91 15.95
CA ALA A 276 10.79 8.04 15.91
C ALA A 276 9.61 7.74 14.97
N LEU A 277 9.90 7.29 13.74
CA LEU A 277 8.88 6.94 12.76
C LEU A 277 8.00 5.78 13.25
N SER A 278 8.59 4.70 13.76
CA SER A 278 7.81 3.57 14.29
C SER A 278 6.89 3.98 15.45
N THR A 279 7.34 4.86 16.35
CA THR A 279 6.50 5.37 17.46
C THR A 279 5.36 6.24 16.93
N PHE A 280 5.66 7.13 15.99
CA PHE A 280 4.67 7.96 15.29
C PHE A 280 3.60 7.09 14.63
N LEU A 281 4.01 6.10 13.82
CA LEU A 281 3.10 5.19 13.12
C LEU A 281 2.24 4.37 14.09
N ILE A 282 2.83 3.84 15.16
CA ILE A 282 2.10 3.05 16.17
C ILE A 282 0.99 3.89 16.82
N ILE A 283 1.30 5.13 17.24
CA ILE A 283 0.32 6.00 17.90
C ILE A 283 -0.74 6.45 16.88
N GLY A 284 -0.32 6.87 15.69
CA GLY A 284 -1.22 7.34 14.64
C GLY A 284 -2.21 6.29 14.20
N PHE A 285 -1.72 5.12 13.79
CA PHE A 285 -2.57 4.03 13.34
C PHE A 285 -3.44 3.50 14.48
N ALA A 286 -2.98 3.47 15.74
CA ALA A 286 -3.85 3.06 16.86
C ALA A 286 -5.02 4.04 17.07
N LEU A 287 -4.79 5.36 16.99
CA LEU A 287 -5.86 6.35 17.08
C LEU A 287 -6.81 6.23 15.88
N HIS A 288 -6.26 6.08 14.68
CA HIS A 288 -7.01 5.88 13.45
C HIS A 288 -7.91 4.64 13.52
N ASN A 289 -7.35 3.48 13.87
CA ASN A 289 -8.03 2.18 13.93
C ASN A 289 -9.17 2.15 14.96
N THR A 290 -9.15 3.05 15.95
CA THR A 290 -10.30 3.24 16.85
C THR A 290 -11.52 3.76 16.10
N THR A 291 -11.34 4.67 15.13
CA THR A 291 -12.43 5.20 14.31
C THR A 291 -12.96 4.17 13.31
N GLU A 292 -12.11 3.26 12.84
CA GLU A 292 -12.50 2.15 11.96
C GLU A 292 -13.44 1.15 12.63
N GLY A 293 -13.28 0.92 13.94
CA GLY A 293 -14.23 0.10 14.70
C GLY A 293 -15.65 0.70 14.69
N ILE A 294 -15.79 2.03 14.62
CA ILE A 294 -17.09 2.71 14.46
C ILE A 294 -17.67 2.43 13.07
N ALA A 295 -16.82 2.41 12.03
CA ALA A 295 -17.20 2.08 10.66
C ALA A 295 -17.80 0.67 10.53
N ILE A 296 -17.27 -0.30 11.30
CA ILE A 296 -17.82 -1.67 11.36
C ILE A 296 -19.11 -1.69 12.20
N ALA A 297 -19.18 -0.92 13.28
CA ALA A 297 -20.32 -0.90 14.20
C ALA A 297 -21.60 -0.35 13.54
N ALA A 298 -21.50 0.65 12.66
CA ALA A 298 -22.65 1.30 12.04
C ALA A 298 -23.54 0.30 11.25
N PRO A 299 -23.01 -0.50 10.31
CA PRO A 299 -23.72 -1.59 9.65
C PRO A 299 -24.48 -2.55 10.58
N VAL A 300 -23.83 -3.06 11.63
CA VAL A 300 -24.43 -4.08 12.52
C VAL A 300 -25.36 -3.49 13.57
N ALA A 301 -25.49 -2.17 13.67
CA ALA A 301 -26.31 -1.52 14.69
C ALA A 301 -27.79 -1.89 14.59
N LYS A 302 -28.32 -2.15 13.39
CA LYS A 302 -29.73 -2.50 13.21
C LYS A 302 -30.02 -4.01 13.28
N GLU A 303 -29.02 -4.84 13.57
CA GLU A 303 -29.16 -6.29 13.65
C GLU A 303 -29.04 -6.83 15.09
N LYS A 304 -29.78 -7.91 15.38
CA LYS A 304 -29.57 -8.72 16.59
C LYS A 304 -28.38 -9.67 16.37
N THR A 305 -27.19 -9.16 16.57
CA THR A 305 -25.92 -9.92 16.45
C THR A 305 -25.40 -10.38 17.80
N PHE A 306 -24.95 -11.63 17.87
CA PHE A 306 -24.25 -12.17 19.04
C PHE A 306 -22.90 -11.49 19.23
N ILE A 307 -22.48 -11.28 20.48
CA ILE A 307 -21.20 -10.61 20.80
C ILE A 307 -19.99 -11.30 20.15
N ARG A 308 -20.01 -12.63 20.03
CA ARG A 308 -18.96 -13.41 19.37
C ARG A 308 -18.80 -13.04 17.89
N LYS A 309 -19.90 -12.74 17.19
CA LYS A 309 -19.85 -12.29 15.79
C LYS A 309 -19.24 -10.90 15.68
N ILE A 310 -19.56 -10.01 16.63
CA ILE A 310 -18.99 -8.64 16.66
C ILE A 310 -17.48 -8.68 16.93
N ILE A 311 -17.05 -9.48 17.91
CA ILE A 311 -15.62 -9.71 18.17
C ILE A 311 -14.95 -10.32 16.93
N GLY A 312 -15.59 -11.28 16.27
CA GLY A 312 -15.09 -11.86 15.02
C GLY A 312 -14.86 -10.83 13.92
N LEU A 313 -15.77 -9.88 13.74
CA LEU A 313 -15.60 -8.76 12.80
C LEU A 313 -14.37 -7.90 13.17
N GLY A 314 -14.22 -7.55 14.45
CA GLY A 314 -13.06 -6.79 14.92
C GLY A 314 -11.73 -7.54 14.74
N LEU A 315 -11.72 -8.87 14.93
CA LEU A 315 -10.53 -9.68 14.68
C LEU A 315 -10.18 -9.78 13.19
N ILE A 316 -11.18 -9.89 12.30
CA ILE A 316 -10.95 -9.90 10.84
C ILE A 316 -10.32 -8.59 10.39
N ALA A 317 -10.73 -7.47 10.98
CA ALA A 317 -10.16 -6.16 10.70
C ALA A 317 -8.78 -5.95 11.35
N GLY A 318 -8.57 -6.37 12.60
CA GLY A 318 -7.36 -6.00 13.34
C GLY A 318 -6.19 -6.99 13.26
N VAL A 319 -6.46 -8.30 13.14
CA VAL A 319 -5.41 -9.33 13.12
C VAL A 319 -4.45 -9.19 11.93
N PRO A 320 -4.88 -8.79 10.71
CA PRO A 320 -3.96 -8.57 9.61
C PRO A 320 -2.79 -7.62 9.91
N ALA A 321 -2.95 -6.64 10.81
CA ALA A 321 -1.86 -5.78 11.25
C ALA A 321 -0.69 -6.56 11.85
N ILE A 322 -0.96 -7.64 12.59
CA ILE A 322 0.08 -8.52 13.16
C ILE A 322 0.92 -9.14 12.03
N PHE A 323 0.25 -9.71 11.02
CA PHE A 323 0.94 -10.26 9.86
C PHE A 323 1.72 -9.20 9.11
N GLY A 324 1.17 -7.99 9.00
CA GLY A 324 1.86 -6.82 8.44
C GLY A 324 3.16 -6.56 9.17
N THR A 325 3.13 -6.46 10.52
CA THR A 325 4.34 -6.17 11.31
C THR A 325 5.42 -7.24 11.15
N TRP A 326 5.07 -8.52 11.06
CA TRP A 326 6.03 -9.58 10.78
C TRP A 326 6.63 -9.48 9.38
N VAL A 327 5.79 -9.32 8.35
CA VAL A 327 6.27 -9.22 6.97
C VAL A 327 7.14 -7.96 6.79
N GLY A 328 6.72 -6.84 7.36
CA GLY A 328 7.46 -5.58 7.32
C GLY A 328 8.77 -5.67 8.10
N GLY A 329 8.76 -6.30 9.27
CA GLY A 329 9.96 -6.43 10.11
C GLY A 329 11.03 -7.36 9.54
N PHE A 330 10.61 -8.48 8.95
CA PHE A 330 11.55 -9.53 8.53
C PHE A 330 11.83 -9.56 7.02
N ALA A 331 10.89 -9.07 6.20
CA ALA A 331 10.92 -9.24 4.75
C ALA A 331 10.45 -7.98 4.01
N TYR A 332 10.81 -6.79 4.51
CA TYR A 332 10.45 -5.54 3.87
C TYR A 332 10.90 -5.48 2.40
N SER A 333 9.97 -5.09 1.54
CA SER A 333 10.18 -4.82 0.13
C SER A 333 9.31 -3.63 -0.25
N PRO A 334 9.90 -2.54 -0.81
CA PRO A 334 9.12 -1.37 -1.24
C PRO A 334 8.02 -1.74 -2.24
N PHE A 335 8.33 -2.60 -3.21
CA PHE A 335 7.35 -3.10 -4.18
C PHE A 335 6.16 -3.79 -3.49
N THR A 336 6.45 -4.72 -2.58
CA THR A 336 5.42 -5.46 -1.85
C THR A 336 4.56 -4.54 -0.98
N SER A 337 5.19 -3.52 -0.38
CA SER A 337 4.51 -2.51 0.43
C SER A 337 3.52 -1.70 -0.38
N ILE A 338 3.95 -1.21 -1.54
CA ILE A 338 3.11 -0.48 -2.49
C ILE A 338 1.92 -1.34 -2.93
N VAL A 339 2.16 -2.61 -3.24
CA VAL A 339 1.09 -3.54 -3.64
C VAL A 339 0.07 -3.72 -2.51
N PHE A 340 0.50 -3.95 -1.27
CA PHE A 340 -0.43 -4.14 -0.15
C PHE A 340 -1.20 -2.87 0.23
N LEU A 341 -0.54 -1.72 0.28
CA LEU A 341 -1.20 -0.43 0.51
C LEU A 341 -2.25 -0.13 -0.57
N ALA A 342 -1.89 -0.36 -1.84
CA ALA A 342 -2.81 -0.20 -2.97
C ALA A 342 -3.98 -1.20 -2.94
N ILE A 343 -3.75 -2.46 -2.51
CA ILE A 343 -4.83 -3.43 -2.28
C ILE A 343 -5.78 -2.91 -1.20
N GLY A 344 -5.23 -2.42 -0.08
CA GLY A 344 -5.99 -1.83 1.02
C GLY A 344 -6.85 -0.65 0.56
N ALA A 345 -6.25 0.32 -0.14
CA ALA A 345 -6.97 1.46 -0.72
C ALA A 345 -8.12 1.03 -1.65
N GLY A 346 -7.87 0.09 -2.56
CA GLY A 346 -8.90 -0.47 -3.44
C GLY A 346 -10.04 -1.16 -2.68
N ALA A 347 -9.71 -1.88 -1.61
CA ALA A 347 -10.69 -2.54 -0.75
C ALA A 347 -11.54 -1.52 0.02
N ILE A 348 -10.94 -0.45 0.52
CA ILE A 348 -11.65 0.63 1.20
C ILE A 348 -12.61 1.35 0.25
N PHE A 349 -12.15 1.72 -0.96
CA PHE A 349 -13.05 2.32 -1.95
C PHE A 349 -14.21 1.40 -2.34
N GLN A 350 -13.98 0.09 -2.38
CA GLN A 350 -15.04 -0.89 -2.61
C GLN A 350 -16.09 -0.83 -1.51
N VAL A 351 -15.66 -0.76 -0.25
CA VAL A 351 -16.55 -0.62 0.91
C VAL A 351 -17.29 0.72 0.88
N VAL A 352 -16.62 1.82 0.56
CA VAL A 352 -17.25 3.15 0.38
C VAL A 352 -18.41 3.07 -0.61
N ILE A 353 -18.23 2.40 -1.76
CA ILE A 353 -19.30 2.21 -2.74
C ILE A 353 -20.47 1.42 -2.14
N VAL A 354 -20.19 0.34 -1.39
CA VAL A 354 -21.24 -0.49 -0.76
C VAL A 354 -22.04 0.30 0.27
N ILE A 355 -21.35 1.00 1.18
CA ILE A 355 -22.02 1.82 2.20
C ILE A 355 -22.80 2.96 1.54
N SER A 356 -22.23 3.61 0.52
CA SER A 356 -22.92 4.68 -0.21
C SER A 356 -24.19 4.19 -0.90
N LYS A 357 -24.18 2.97 -1.46
CA LYS A 357 -25.39 2.34 -2.01
C LYS A 357 -26.42 2.03 -0.94
N TRP A 358 -25.98 1.57 0.23
CA TRP A 358 -26.87 1.31 1.35
C TRP A 358 -27.48 2.59 1.92
N LEU A 359 -26.70 3.67 1.99
CA LEU A 359 -27.15 5.00 2.39
C LEU A 359 -28.30 5.50 1.48
N ARG A 360 -28.24 5.22 0.17
CA ARG A 360 -29.34 5.53 -0.79
C ARG A 360 -30.67 4.89 -0.44
N GLU A 361 -30.66 3.75 0.25
CA GLU A 361 -31.88 3.05 0.63
C GLU A 361 -32.60 3.75 1.78
N TYR A 362 -31.86 4.42 2.67
CA TYR A 362 -32.41 5.20 3.79
C TYR A 362 -32.70 6.65 3.42
N ASP A 363 -31.89 7.24 2.55
CA ASP A 363 -32.06 8.61 2.07
C ASP A 363 -31.73 8.67 0.57
N ARG A 364 -32.73 9.00 -0.25
CA ARG A 364 -32.53 9.08 -1.71
C ARG A 364 -31.70 10.29 -2.12
N SER A 365 -31.54 11.28 -1.23
CA SER A 365 -30.75 12.47 -1.49
C SER A 365 -29.38 12.39 -0.83
N PHE A 366 -28.30 12.34 -1.61
CA PHE A 366 -26.93 12.51 -1.06
C PHE A 366 -26.66 13.93 -0.54
N THR A 367 -27.58 14.86 -0.78
CA THR A 367 -27.43 16.26 -0.40
C THR A 367 -28.18 16.60 0.88
N SER A 368 -28.76 15.60 1.57
CA SER A 368 -29.38 15.87 2.87
C SER A 368 -28.33 16.28 3.90
N THR A 369 -28.73 17.17 4.82
CA THR A 369 -27.83 17.71 5.85
C THR A 369 -27.10 16.62 6.65
N PRO A 370 -27.76 15.52 7.11
CA PRO A 370 -27.07 14.46 7.83
C PRO A 370 -25.99 13.76 7.00
N VAL A 371 -26.21 13.59 5.69
CA VAL A 371 -25.25 12.92 4.80
C VAL A 371 -24.04 13.81 4.56
N VAL A 372 -24.26 15.07 4.15
CA VAL A 372 -23.17 16.01 3.86
C VAL A 372 -22.36 16.29 5.13
N ALA A 373 -23.03 16.54 6.26
CA ALA A 373 -22.35 16.77 7.53
C ALA A 373 -21.58 15.53 7.99
N GLY A 374 -22.16 14.33 7.84
CA GLY A 374 -21.48 13.08 8.17
C GLY A 374 -20.18 12.93 7.39
N ILE A 375 -20.25 12.97 6.05
CA ILE A 375 -19.06 12.83 5.20
C ILE A 375 -18.01 13.89 5.53
N ALA A 376 -18.41 15.17 5.63
CA ALA A 376 -17.48 16.27 5.90
C ALA A 376 -16.82 16.14 7.28
N ILE A 377 -17.59 15.82 8.32
CA ILE A 377 -17.05 15.64 9.67
C ILE A 377 -16.17 14.39 9.73
N GLY A 378 -16.50 13.32 9.01
CA GLY A 378 -15.66 12.13 8.93
C GLY A 378 -14.28 12.46 8.35
N MET A 379 -14.26 13.12 7.19
CA MET A 379 -13.02 13.62 6.58
C MET A 379 -12.25 14.55 7.51
N LEU A 380 -12.95 15.48 8.21
CA LEU A 380 -12.33 16.44 9.12
C LEU A 380 -11.72 15.76 10.35
N ILE A 381 -12.40 14.80 10.96
CA ILE A 381 -11.87 14.01 12.09
C ILE A 381 -10.58 13.33 11.65
N MET A 382 -10.57 12.74 10.46
CA MET A 382 -9.37 12.06 9.99
C MET A 382 -8.22 13.02 9.70
N TYR A 383 -8.49 14.12 9.01
CA TYR A 383 -7.50 15.15 8.75
C TYR A 383 -6.89 15.71 10.04
N LEU A 384 -7.71 16.01 11.05
CA LEU A 384 -7.22 16.48 12.34
C LEU A 384 -6.44 15.41 13.10
N THR A 385 -6.85 14.15 13.01
CA THR A 385 -6.13 13.03 13.65
C THR A 385 -4.75 12.86 13.02
N GLY A 386 -4.65 12.96 11.68
CA GLY A 386 -3.37 12.93 10.96
C GLY A 386 -2.48 14.16 11.17
N MET A 387 -2.99 15.26 11.73
CA MET A 387 -2.16 16.41 12.14
C MET A 387 -1.62 16.29 13.57
N LEU A 388 -2.31 15.53 14.44
CA LEU A 388 -1.95 15.40 15.85
C LEU A 388 -0.89 14.33 16.09
N VAL A 389 -0.71 13.47 15.10
CA VAL A 389 0.34 12.48 15.04
C VAL A 389 1.37 13.10 14.14
#